data_AF-A0A7Y4SW31-F1
#
_entry.id   AF-A0A7Y4SW31-F1
#
_cell.length_a   1.000
_cell.length_b   1.000
_cell.length_c   1.000
_cell.angle_alpha   90.00
_cell.angle_beta   90.00
_cell.angle_gamma   90.00
#
_symmetry.space_group_name_H-M   'P 1'
#
loop_
_entity.id
_entity.type
_entity.pdbx_description
1 polymer ?
#
loop_
_entity_poly.entity_id
_entity_poly.type
_entity_poly.pdbx_seq_one_letter_code
_entity_poly.pdbx_strand_id
1 'polypeptide(L)'
;MEERRKSPRRAVHDEFAIIPTTINVQVLDVSVAGVLLRSDELVEVGTRGSFGLNLDGSRFTTDVQLQRVVAAGAEGGYRLGARFLNLGPEGRQLIAQFMAQ
;
A
#
# COMPACT_ATOMS: atom_id res chain seq x y z
N MET A 1 -16.94 39.03 -4.03
CA MET A 1 -16.44 37.66 -3.89
C MET A 1 -15.16 37.59 -4.70
N GLU A 2 -14.02 37.44 -4.03
CA GLU A 2 -12.70 37.59 -4.65
C GLU A 2 -12.28 36.27 -5.34
N GLU A 3 -11.67 36.39 -6.51
CA GLU A 3 -11.20 35.24 -7.30
C GLU A 3 -10.04 34.55 -6.56
N ARG A 4 -10.14 33.23 -6.34
CA ARG A 4 -9.19 32.43 -5.54
C ARG A 4 -8.12 31.70 -6.37
N ARG A 5 -8.21 31.72 -7.69
CA ARG A 5 -7.29 30.99 -8.58
C ARG A 5 -5.93 31.69 -8.63
N LYS A 6 -4.87 30.96 -8.26
CA LYS A 6 -3.46 31.42 -8.34
C LYS A 6 -2.74 31.02 -9.65
N SER A 7 -3.39 30.24 -10.52
CA SER A 7 -2.77 29.71 -11.75
C SER A 7 -3.84 29.42 -12.82
N PRO A 8 -3.49 29.49 -14.11
CA PRO A 8 -4.41 29.22 -15.21
C PRO A 8 -4.89 27.77 -15.21
N ARG A 9 -6.14 27.55 -15.63
CA ARG A 9 -6.73 26.21 -15.82
C ARG A 9 -7.07 26.03 -17.29
N ARG A 10 -6.87 24.83 -17.81
CA ARG A 10 -7.34 24.41 -19.14
C ARG A 10 -8.38 23.32 -18.96
N ALA A 11 -9.44 23.36 -19.75
CA ALA A 11 -10.38 22.26 -19.79
C ALA A 11 -9.66 21.03 -20.37
N VAL A 12 -9.89 19.89 -19.73
CA VAL A 12 -9.49 18.57 -20.25
C VAL A 12 -10.79 17.90 -20.66
N HIS A 13 -10.88 17.47 -21.91
CA HIS A 13 -12.09 16.86 -22.47
C HIS A 13 -11.86 15.35 -22.62
N ASP A 14 -12.86 14.57 -22.24
CA ASP A 14 -12.93 13.11 -22.44
C ASP A 14 -11.83 12.28 -21.75
N GLU A 15 -11.21 12.81 -20.69
CA GLU A 15 -10.22 12.08 -19.88
C GLU A 15 -10.83 11.55 -18.58
N PHE A 16 -10.58 10.27 -18.28
CA PHE A 16 -10.93 9.64 -17.02
C PHE A 16 -9.70 9.53 -16.13
N ALA A 17 -9.81 10.00 -14.89
CA ALA A 17 -8.81 9.79 -13.86
C ALA A 17 -9.38 8.91 -12.74
N ILE A 18 -8.54 8.01 -12.21
CA ILE A 18 -8.87 7.21 -11.04
C ILE A 18 -8.22 7.86 -9.82
N ILE A 19 -9.01 8.07 -8.77
CA ILE A 19 -8.50 8.44 -7.45
C ILE A 19 -8.48 7.18 -6.60
N PRO A 20 -7.32 6.54 -6.38
CA PRO A 20 -7.24 5.36 -5.53
C PRO A 20 -7.58 5.72 -4.08
N THR A 21 -8.40 4.88 -3.44
CA THR A 21 -8.73 5.00 -2.01
C THR A 21 -7.74 4.19 -1.17
N THR A 22 -7.57 4.60 0.08
CA THR A 22 -6.78 3.86 1.07
C THR A 22 -7.69 2.92 1.84
N ILE A 23 -7.25 1.68 2.02
CA ILE A 23 -7.89 0.71 2.91
C ILE A 23 -7.07 0.58 4.19
N ASN A 24 -7.76 0.35 5.31
CA ASN A 24 -7.09 0.04 6.57
C ASN A 24 -6.71 -1.44 6.57
N VAL A 25 -5.45 -1.71 6.91
CA VAL A 25 -4.93 -3.07 7.01
C VAL A 25 -4.17 -3.24 8.32
N GLN A 26 -4.26 -4.44 8.88
CA GLN A 26 -3.39 -4.89 9.96
C GLN A 26 -2.21 -5.64 9.34
N VAL A 27 -0.98 -5.27 9.68
CA VAL A 27 0.20 -6.05 9.30
C VAL A 27 0.28 -7.25 10.24
N LEU A 28 0.33 -8.46 9.67
CA LEU A 28 0.45 -9.71 10.42
C LEU A 28 1.89 -10.19 10.45
N ASP A 29 2.52 -10.27 9.27
CA ASP A 29 3.91 -10.69 9.11
C ASP A 29 4.59 -9.83 8.05
N VAL A 30 5.91 -9.71 8.16
CA VAL A 30 6.75 -8.99 7.19
C VAL A 30 8.03 -9.77 6.93
N SER A 31 8.49 -9.71 5.68
CA SER A 31 9.75 -10.28 5.22
C SER A 31 10.48 -9.26 4.33
N VAL A 32 11.68 -9.61 3.87
CA VAL A 32 12.40 -8.80 2.87
C VAL A 32 11.68 -8.70 1.51
N ALA A 33 10.81 -9.67 1.18
CA ALA A 33 10.17 -9.76 -0.13
C ALA A 33 8.72 -9.22 -0.14
N GLY A 34 8.08 -9.14 1.03
CA GLY A 34 6.67 -8.78 1.11
C GLY A 34 6.09 -8.86 2.51
N VAL A 35 4.77 -8.73 2.56
CA VAL A 35 3.98 -8.63 3.79
C VAL A 35 2.75 -9.52 3.72
N LEU A 36 2.34 -10.01 4.89
CA LEU A 36 1.03 -10.59 5.12
C LEU A 36 0.18 -9.58 5.88
N LEU A 37 -1.01 -9.31 5.36
CA LEU A 37 -1.93 -8.32 5.89
C LEU A 37 -3.28 -8.98 6.22
N ARG A 38 -4.03 -8.35 7.13
CA ARG A 38 -5.46 -8.58 7.34
C ARG A 38 -6.25 -7.33 6.99
N SER A 39 -7.40 -7.50 6.35
CA SER A 39 -8.32 -6.44 5.95
C SER A 39 -9.77 -6.91 6.16
N ASP A 40 -10.68 -6.01 6.52
CA ASP A 40 -12.12 -6.32 6.51
C ASP A 40 -12.73 -6.19 5.10
N GLU A 41 -11.99 -5.53 4.19
CA GLU A 41 -12.38 -5.32 2.80
C GLU A 41 -11.74 -6.35 1.87
N LEU A 42 -12.54 -6.86 0.92
CA LEU A 42 -12.04 -7.69 -0.18
C LEU A 42 -11.29 -6.82 -1.18
N VAL A 43 -10.08 -7.24 -1.51
CA VAL A 43 -9.25 -6.59 -2.54
C VAL A 43 -8.91 -7.61 -3.60
N GLU A 44 -8.87 -7.20 -4.86
CA GLU A 44 -8.53 -8.11 -5.94
C GLU A 44 -7.04 -8.46 -5.97
N VAL A 45 -6.72 -9.71 -6.29
CA VAL A 45 -5.35 -10.13 -6.58
C VAL A 45 -4.83 -9.36 -7.80
N GLY A 46 -3.58 -8.93 -7.75
CA GLY A 46 -2.96 -8.12 -8.79
C GLY A 46 -3.06 -6.60 -8.53
N THR A 47 -3.95 -6.17 -7.63
CA THR A 47 -4.05 -4.78 -7.17
C THR A 47 -2.70 -4.27 -6.70
N ARG A 48 -2.34 -3.07 -7.18
CA ARG A 48 -1.15 -2.33 -6.77
C ARG A 48 -1.53 -1.14 -5.93
N GLY A 49 -0.72 -0.82 -4.94
CA GLY A 49 -0.93 0.36 -4.12
C GLY A 49 0.34 0.75 -3.37
N SER A 50 0.38 2.00 -2.93
CA SER A 50 1.41 2.45 -2.02
C SER A 50 1.08 1.96 -0.62
N PHE A 51 2.07 1.38 0.02
CA PHE A 51 2.00 0.80 1.36
C PHE A 51 3.05 1.48 2.24
N GLY A 52 2.66 1.81 3.46
CA GLY A 52 3.60 2.37 4.41
C GLY A 52 3.31 1.93 5.82
N LEU A 53 4.37 1.58 6.54
CA LEU A 53 4.34 1.24 7.95
C LEU A 53 5.55 1.87 8.65
N ASN A 54 5.57 1.81 9.97
CA ASN A 54 6.76 2.16 10.75
C ASN A 54 7.46 0.86 11.16
N LEU A 55 8.76 0.77 10.86
CA LEU A 55 9.65 -0.33 11.24
C LEU A 55 10.72 0.27 12.15
N ASP A 56 10.78 -0.17 13.42
CA ASP A 56 11.67 0.37 14.45
C ASP A 56 11.70 1.90 14.55
N GLY A 57 10.52 2.51 14.51
CA GLY A 57 10.37 3.97 14.56
C GLY A 57 10.74 4.70 13.25
N SER A 58 11.23 3.98 12.23
CA SER A 58 11.53 4.53 10.91
C SER A 58 10.39 4.31 9.93
N ARG A 59 10.03 5.36 9.18
CA ARG A 59 8.97 5.26 8.18
C ARG A 59 9.45 4.45 6.98
N PHE A 60 8.80 3.33 6.73
CA PHE A 60 9.00 2.52 5.53
C PHE A 60 7.83 2.73 4.58
N THR A 61 8.11 3.14 3.34
CA THR A 61 7.08 3.31 2.30
C THR A 61 7.55 2.66 1.01
N THR A 62 6.68 1.89 0.37
CA THR A 62 6.97 1.21 -0.89
C THR A 62 5.68 0.89 -1.63
N ASP A 63 5.77 0.56 -2.91
CA ASP A 63 4.64 0.00 -3.64
C ASP A 63 4.56 -1.50 -3.41
N VAL A 64 3.34 -2.01 -3.27
CA VAL A 64 3.05 -3.44 -3.15
C VAL A 64 2.14 -3.92 -4.28
N GLN A 65 2.16 -5.23 -4.52
CA GLN A 65 1.15 -5.91 -5.32
C GLN A 65 0.57 -7.10 -4.57
N LEU A 66 -0.75 -7.17 -4.48
CA LEU A 66 -1.41 -8.35 -3.93
C LEU A 66 -1.18 -9.57 -4.81
N GLN A 67 -0.70 -10.64 -4.20
CA GLN A 67 -0.41 -11.92 -4.85
C GLN A 67 -1.46 -12.98 -4.47
N ARG A 68 -2.06 -12.87 -3.28
CA ARG A 68 -3.02 -13.85 -2.77
C ARG A 68 -4.02 -13.20 -1.83
N VAL A 69 -5.26 -13.63 -1.90
CA VAL A 69 -6.35 -13.20 -1.01
C VAL A 69 -7.13 -14.42 -0.55
N VAL A 70 -7.30 -14.57 0.76
CA VAL A 70 -7.98 -15.73 1.38
C VAL A 70 -8.95 -15.21 2.44
N ALA A 71 -10.18 -15.73 2.48
CA ALA A 71 -11.12 -15.40 3.56
C ALA A 71 -10.56 -15.86 4.91
N ALA A 72 -10.61 -14.97 5.91
CA ALA A 72 -10.08 -15.22 7.25
C ALA A 72 -11.11 -15.96 8.12
N GLY A 73 -11.56 -17.14 7.68
CA GLY A 73 -12.34 -18.11 8.47
C GLY A 73 -13.39 -17.52 9.42
N ALA A 74 -13.39 -17.99 10.68
CA ALA A 74 -14.35 -17.58 11.70
C ALA A 74 -14.14 -16.16 12.26
N GLU A 75 -12.94 -15.57 12.06
CA GLU A 75 -12.59 -14.24 12.56
C GLU A 75 -13.08 -13.11 11.63
N GLY A 76 -13.57 -13.46 10.44
CA GLY A 76 -14.04 -12.50 9.44
C GLY A 76 -12.91 -11.73 8.76
N GLY A 77 -13.24 -11.15 7.60
CA GLY A 77 -12.31 -10.41 6.75
C GLY A 77 -11.45 -11.31 5.86
N TYR A 78 -10.30 -10.79 5.44
CA TYR A 78 -9.43 -11.36 4.43
C TYR A 78 -7.95 -11.27 4.82
N ARG A 79 -7.20 -12.34 4.55
CA ARG A 79 -5.75 -12.35 4.58
C ARG A 79 -5.21 -12.03 3.19
N LEU A 80 -4.38 -11.00 3.10
CA LEU A 80 -3.81 -10.49 1.86
C LEU A 80 -2.29 -10.71 1.88
N GLY A 81 -1.78 -11.54 0.97
CA GLY A 81 -0.34 -11.66 0.73
C GLY A 81 0.09 -10.67 -0.33
N ALA A 82 1.03 -9.78 -0.01
CA ALA A 82 1.52 -8.75 -0.92
C ALA A 82 3.04 -8.83 -1.09
N ARG A 83 3.52 -8.60 -2.31
CA ARG A 83 4.96 -8.45 -2.61
C ARG A 83 5.34 -6.99 -2.76
N PHE A 84 6.55 -6.62 -2.37
CA PHE A 84 7.09 -5.29 -2.65
C PHE A 84 7.47 -5.15 -4.12
N LEU A 85 7.16 -4.02 -4.75
CA LEU A 85 7.32 -3.82 -6.20
C LEU A 85 8.52 -2.99 -6.63
N ASN A 86 9.08 -2.10 -5.81
CA ASN A 86 10.22 -1.26 -6.17
C ASN A 86 10.96 -0.77 -4.93
N LEU A 87 11.51 -1.72 -4.18
CA LEU A 87 12.31 -1.40 -3.01
C LEU A 87 13.63 -0.73 -3.45
N GLY A 88 13.76 0.58 -3.21
CA GLY A 88 15.01 1.32 -3.38
C GLY A 88 16.06 0.91 -2.34
N PRO A 89 17.34 1.31 -2.50
CA PRO A 89 18.44 0.87 -1.63
C PRO A 89 18.19 1.14 -0.14
N GLU A 90 17.67 2.32 0.19
CA GLU A 90 17.33 2.71 1.56
C GLU A 90 16.24 1.81 2.16
N GLY A 91 15.15 1.59 1.42
CA GLY A 91 14.08 0.69 1.85
C GLY A 91 14.58 -0.74 2.04
N ARG A 92 15.45 -1.24 1.14
CA ARG A 92 16.06 -2.58 1.26
C ARG A 92 16.92 -2.70 2.50
N GLN A 93 17.69 -1.67 2.81
CA GLN A 93 18.53 -1.65 3.99
C GLN A 93 17.68 -1.62 5.26
N LEU A 94 16.65 -0.77 5.30
CA LEU A 94 15.76 -0.64 6.45
C LEU A 94 15.04 -1.95 6.74
N ILE A 95 14.44 -2.60 5.73
CA ILE A 95 13.77 -3.89 5.94
C ILE A 95 14.75 -5.01 6.32
N ALA A 96 15.97 -5.01 5.75
CA ALA A 96 16.98 -6.01 6.08
C ALA A 96 17.49 -5.85 7.53
N GLN A 97 17.66 -4.61 8.00
CA GLN A 97 18.05 -4.33 9.38
C GLN A 97 16.96 -4.75 10.37
N PHE A 98 15.70 -4.45 10.07
CA PHE A 98 14.56 -4.90 10.88
C PHE A 98 14.49 -6.43 10.98
N MET A 99 14.79 -7.15 9.88
CA MET A 99 14.81 -8.62 9.84
C MET A 99 16.02 -9.27 10.54
N ALA A 100 17.05 -8.50 10.89
CA ALA A 100 18.29 -9.01 11.50
C ALA A 100 18.31 -8.93 13.04
N GLN A 101 17.22 -8.45 13.65
CA GLN A 101 17.04 -8.36 15.10
C GLN A 101 16.44 -9.65 15.66
#